data_AF-A0A1B7MDY3-F1
#
_entry.id   AF-A0A1B7MDY3-F1
#
_cell.length_a   1.000
_cell.length_b   1.000
_cell.length_c   1.000
_cell.angle_alpha   90.00
_cell.angle_beta   90.00
_cell.angle_gamma   90.00
#
_symmetry.space_group_name_H-M   'P 1'
#
loop_
_entity.id
_entity.type
_entity.pdbx_description
1 polymer ?
#
loop_
_entity_poly.entity_id
_entity_poly.type
_entity_poly.pdbx_seq_one_letter_code
_entity_poly.pdbx_strand_id
1 'polypeptide(L)'
;WSTSIVDAAIQILGMFFLQETYAPLLLERKAERIRRSMDAEKTYREVRTVFDSQDRSWQIIMAKSLSRPFVLFAREPIVQLLGVYMAYLYGVLYLLLTTIPSIFQGVYQQPAGIAGLHYIALGIGMTGASQINARTMDKIYVNLKNKNGGVGKPEFRLPAMFPGTVLLPIGCLITGWTSQAHVHWIAPDIGIVIVGAGIILSFQCIQTYVVDTFTLHAASALAAVACLRSLAGFGFPLFAPAMYNALGFGKGDTILAAVAIIIGCPAPWILWHYGERIRKSSRYTRR
;
A
#
# COMPACT_ATOMS: atom_id res chain seq x y z
N TRP A 1 -7.58 14.79 15.09
CA TRP A 1 -6.79 15.55 16.07
C TRP A 1 -5.71 14.70 16.72
N SER A 2 -6.04 13.68 17.54
CA SER A 2 -5.02 12.81 18.16
C SER A 2 -4.09 12.12 17.14
N THR A 3 -4.66 11.48 16.12
CA THR A 3 -3.89 10.83 15.04
C THR A 3 -3.00 11.80 14.28
N SER A 4 -3.50 13.01 13.96
CA SER A 4 -2.75 14.06 13.26
C SER A 4 -1.59 14.61 14.10
N ILE A 5 -1.77 14.74 15.42
CA ILE A 5 -0.72 15.21 16.34
C ILE A 5 0.40 14.18 16.43
N VAL A 6 0.06 12.90 16.54
CA VAL A 6 1.05 11.81 16.56
C VAL A 6 1.82 11.74 15.24
N ASP A 7 1.12 11.85 14.10
CA ASP A 7 1.75 11.84 12.78
C ASP A 7 2.72 13.02 12.60
N ALA A 8 2.31 14.23 13.02
CA ALA A 8 3.18 15.41 13.01
C ALA A 8 4.42 15.23 13.91
N ALA A 9 4.26 14.65 15.09
CA ALA A 9 5.38 14.36 15.99
C ALA A 9 6.38 13.37 15.37
N ILE A 10 5.87 12.28 14.76
CA ILE A 10 6.70 11.29 14.05
C ILE A 10 7.43 11.95 12.88
N GLN A 11 6.77 12.83 12.14
CA GLN A 11 7.35 13.51 10.99
C GLN A 11 8.45 14.51 11.38
N ILE A 12 8.26 15.25 12.49
CA ILE A 12 9.30 16.11 13.05
C ILE A 12 10.50 15.27 13.49
N LEU A 13 10.28 14.17 14.20
CA LEU A 13 11.34 13.27 14.60
C LEU A 13 12.08 12.71 13.38
N GLY A 14 11.34 12.29 12.36
CA GLY A 14 11.88 11.84 11.08
C GLY A 14 12.80 12.86 10.42
N MET A 15 12.46 14.15 10.42
CA MET A 15 13.31 15.19 9.84
C MET A 15 14.69 15.31 10.52
N PHE A 16 14.80 14.99 11.81
CA PHE A 16 16.08 15.04 12.53
C PHE A 16 16.87 13.73 12.47
N PHE A 17 16.18 12.58 12.43
CA PHE A 17 16.83 11.27 12.55
C PHE A 17 17.03 10.54 11.20
N LEU A 18 16.23 10.82 10.18
CA LEU A 18 16.37 10.16 8.87
C LEU A 18 17.44 10.86 8.03
N GLN A 19 18.39 10.07 7.54
CA GLN A 19 19.38 10.55 6.57
C GLN A 19 18.74 10.61 5.18
N GLU A 20 19.01 11.71 4.47
CA GLU A 20 18.58 11.92 3.09
C GLU A 20 19.09 10.79 2.19
N THR A 21 18.16 9.99 1.64
CA THR A 21 18.47 8.80 0.81
C THR A 21 18.15 9.04 -0.67
N TYR A 22 17.64 10.22 -1.05
CA TYR A 22 17.27 10.52 -2.41
C TYR A 22 18.52 10.64 -3.31
N ALA A 23 18.76 9.59 -4.11
CA ALA A 23 19.95 9.46 -4.96
C ALA A 23 20.19 10.65 -5.90
N PRO A 24 19.18 11.26 -6.55
CA PRO A 24 19.40 12.44 -7.39
C PRO A 24 19.99 13.64 -6.65
N LEU A 25 19.51 13.93 -5.43
CA LEU A 25 20.01 15.05 -4.62
C LEU A 25 21.40 14.76 -4.06
N LEU A 26 21.67 13.50 -3.66
CA LEU A 26 23.01 13.09 -3.22
C LEU A 26 24.02 13.16 -4.37
N LEU A 27 23.62 12.75 -5.58
CA LEU A 27 24.44 12.85 -6.79
C LEU A 27 24.67 14.31 -7.21
N GLU A 28 23.67 15.17 -7.06
CA GLU A 28 23.80 16.62 -7.28
C GLU A 28 24.78 17.24 -6.29
N ARG A 29 24.64 16.98 -4.99
CA ARG A 29 25.60 17.43 -3.96
C ARG A 29 27.01 16.89 -4.19
N LYS A 30 27.14 15.65 -4.65
CA LYS A 30 28.44 15.06 -5.00
C LYS A 30 29.02 15.70 -6.24
N ALA A 31 28.22 15.95 -7.27
CA ALA A 31 28.63 16.65 -8.48
C ALA A 31 29.05 18.10 -8.17
N GLU A 32 28.34 18.81 -7.30
CA GLU A 32 28.72 20.15 -6.83
C GLU A 32 30.05 20.14 -6.05
N ARG A 33 30.27 19.16 -5.16
CA ARG A 33 31.56 19.01 -4.48
C ARG A 33 32.70 18.78 -5.47
N ILE A 34 32.48 17.93 -6.48
CA ILE A 34 33.46 17.65 -7.54
C ILE A 34 33.70 18.91 -8.38
N ARG A 35 32.66 19.67 -8.73
CA ARG A 35 32.76 20.96 -9.43
C ARG A 35 33.61 21.95 -8.62
N ARG A 36 33.46 21.99 -7.29
CA ARG A 36 34.25 22.86 -6.40
C ARG A 36 35.69 22.42 -6.20
N SER A 37 36.00 21.13 -6.37
CA SER A 37 37.37 20.59 -6.26
C SER A 37 38.13 20.57 -7.59
N MET A 38 37.51 21.00 -8.69
CA MET A 38 38.15 21.09 -10.00
C MET A 38 38.73 22.49 -10.21
N ASP A 39 39.99 22.57 -10.64
CA ASP A 39 40.61 23.84 -11.08
C ASP A 39 39.90 24.35 -12.34
N ALA A 40 39.42 25.59 -12.27
CA ALA A 40 38.68 26.26 -13.33
C ALA A 40 39.49 26.42 -14.64
N GLU A 41 40.82 26.35 -14.58
CA GLU A 41 41.71 26.56 -15.73
C GLU A 41 42.01 25.31 -16.57
N LYS A 42 41.72 24.08 -16.10
CA LYS A 42 42.17 22.83 -16.77
C LYS A 42 41.08 21.92 -17.31
N THR A 43 39.79 22.23 -17.15
CA THR A 43 38.73 21.24 -17.40
C THR A 43 37.66 21.71 -18.39
N TYR A 44 37.66 21.11 -19.59
CA TYR A 44 36.68 21.36 -20.67
C TYR A 44 35.36 20.56 -20.54
N ARG A 45 35.12 19.87 -19.43
CA ARG A 45 33.93 19.00 -19.25
C ARG A 45 33.07 19.48 -18.10
N GLU A 46 31.90 20.03 -18.43
CA GLU A 46 30.84 20.29 -17.45
C GLU A 46 30.42 18.96 -16.79
N VAL A 47 30.62 18.86 -15.48
CA VAL A 47 30.11 17.75 -14.67
C VAL A 47 28.60 17.90 -14.59
N ARG A 48 27.86 17.40 -15.58
CA ARG A 48 26.38 17.36 -15.55
C ARG A 48 25.92 16.10 -14.82
N THR A 49 24.93 16.25 -13.97
CA THR A 49 24.22 15.07 -13.46
C THR A 49 23.19 14.61 -14.50
N VAL A 50 22.85 13.32 -14.52
CA VAL A 50 21.79 12.78 -15.38
C VAL A 50 20.42 13.45 -15.12
N PHE A 51 20.29 14.18 -13.99
CA PHE A 51 19.09 14.86 -13.52
C PHE A 51 19.11 16.39 -13.73
N ASP A 52 20.18 16.92 -14.32
CA ASP A 52 20.33 18.37 -14.58
C ASP A 52 19.41 18.76 -15.75
N SER A 53 18.18 19.17 -15.45
CA SER A 53 17.22 19.69 -16.42
C SER A 53 17.13 21.21 -16.26
N GLN A 54 17.32 21.92 -17.38
CA GLN A 54 17.62 23.36 -17.45
C GLN A 54 16.50 24.32 -17.01
N ASP A 55 15.28 23.84 -16.71
CA ASP A 55 14.14 24.70 -16.38
C ASP A 55 13.54 24.36 -15.00
N ARG A 56 14.10 24.95 -13.94
CA ARG A 56 13.60 24.84 -12.56
C ARG A 56 12.66 25.99 -12.20
N SER A 57 11.59 26.20 -12.96
CA SER A 57 10.49 27.05 -12.46
C SER A 57 9.66 26.26 -11.44
N TRP A 58 9.48 26.81 -10.24
CA TRP A 58 8.66 26.21 -9.17
C TRP A 58 7.26 25.83 -9.66
N GLN A 59 6.66 26.64 -10.52
CA GLN A 59 5.33 26.40 -11.10
C GLN A 59 5.33 25.17 -12.02
N ILE A 60 6.38 24.98 -12.82
CA ILE A 60 6.54 23.82 -13.70
C ILE A 60 6.81 22.56 -12.87
N ILE A 61 7.64 22.67 -11.83
CA ILE A 61 7.91 21.55 -10.90
C ILE A 61 6.62 21.13 -10.19
N MET A 62 5.83 22.08 -9.70
CA MET A 62 4.58 21.81 -9.00
C MET A 62 3.51 21.23 -9.93
N ALA A 63 3.30 21.82 -11.12
CA ALA A 63 2.37 21.30 -12.12
C ALA A 63 2.76 19.91 -12.61
N LYS A 64 4.06 19.66 -12.84
CA LYS A 64 4.59 18.35 -13.23
C LYS A 64 4.48 17.33 -12.10
N SER A 65 4.64 17.74 -10.84
CA SER A 65 4.49 16.86 -9.67
C SER A 65 3.04 16.50 -9.39
N LEU A 66 2.09 17.40 -9.62
CA LEU A 66 0.65 17.14 -9.48
C LEU A 66 0.09 16.29 -10.63
N SER A 67 0.56 16.49 -11.86
CA SER A 67 0.09 15.74 -13.03
C SER A 67 0.71 14.35 -13.16
N ARG A 68 1.96 14.16 -12.68
CA ARG A 68 2.68 12.88 -12.76
C ARG A 68 1.90 11.68 -12.22
N PRO A 69 1.30 11.73 -11.03
CA PRO A 69 0.53 10.62 -10.47
C PRO A 69 -0.57 10.13 -11.41
N PHE A 70 -1.32 11.05 -12.03
CA PHE A 70 -2.39 10.72 -12.97
C PHE A 70 -1.84 10.14 -14.28
N VAL A 71 -0.72 10.68 -14.78
CA VAL A 71 -0.05 10.14 -15.98
C VAL A 71 0.54 8.76 -15.74
N LEU A 72 1.19 8.56 -14.58
CA LEU A 72 1.70 7.26 -14.13
C LEU A 72 0.56 6.26 -14.03
N PHE A 73 -0.55 6.63 -13.41
CA PHE A 73 -1.73 5.78 -13.35
C PHE A 73 -2.28 5.45 -14.74
N ALA A 74 -2.45 6.43 -15.63
CA ALA A 74 -3.02 6.19 -16.96
C ALA A 74 -2.12 5.35 -17.88
N ARG A 75 -0.79 5.43 -17.71
CA ARG A 75 0.18 4.78 -18.61
C ARG A 75 0.81 3.50 -18.06
N GLU A 76 0.83 3.30 -16.75
CA GLU A 76 1.52 2.16 -16.15
C GLU A 76 0.52 1.09 -15.66
N PRO A 77 0.39 -0.04 -16.36
CA PRO A 77 -0.55 -1.10 -15.98
C PRO A 77 -0.21 -1.72 -14.62
N ILE A 78 1.04 -1.67 -14.18
CA ILE A 78 1.46 -2.11 -12.83
C ILE A 78 0.80 -1.22 -11.76
N VAL A 79 0.82 0.10 -11.94
CA VAL A 79 0.23 1.05 -11.00
C VAL A 79 -1.30 0.92 -11.01
N GLN A 80 -1.91 0.62 -12.16
CA GLN A 80 -3.34 0.34 -12.25
C GLN A 80 -3.74 -0.92 -11.48
N LEU A 81 -3.07 -2.05 -11.74
CA LEU A 81 -3.37 -3.33 -11.10
C LEU A 81 -3.20 -3.23 -9.57
N LEU A 82 -2.05 -2.71 -9.13
CA LEU A 82 -1.74 -2.54 -7.71
C LEU A 82 -2.60 -1.46 -7.06
N GLY A 83 -2.90 -0.38 -7.79
CA GLY A 83 -3.76 0.71 -7.34
C GLY A 83 -5.20 0.25 -7.11
N VAL A 84 -5.77 -0.52 -8.05
CA VAL A 84 -7.11 -1.11 -7.91
C VAL A 84 -7.17 -2.09 -6.75
N TYR A 85 -6.18 -2.97 -6.62
CA TYR A 85 -6.15 -3.90 -5.49
C TYR A 85 -6.01 -3.16 -4.15
N MET A 86 -5.11 -2.18 -4.05
CA MET A 86 -4.93 -1.40 -2.83
C MET A 86 -6.16 -0.53 -2.50
N ALA A 87 -6.84 -0.02 -3.52
CA ALA A 87 -8.11 0.68 -3.36
C ALA A 87 -9.19 -0.26 -2.83
N TYR A 88 -9.30 -1.47 -3.38
CA TYR A 88 -10.22 -2.49 -2.90
C TYR A 88 -9.97 -2.87 -1.44
N LEU A 89 -8.73 -3.17 -1.06
CA LEU A 89 -8.34 -3.50 0.31
C LEU A 89 -8.74 -2.39 1.30
N TYR A 90 -8.56 -1.13 0.91
CA TYR A 90 -8.93 0.02 1.74
C TYR A 90 -10.43 0.24 1.80
N GLY A 91 -11.13 -0.01 0.69
CA GLY A 91 -12.59 -0.01 0.64
C GLY A 91 -13.16 -1.03 1.64
N VAL A 92 -12.63 -2.26 1.65
CA VAL A 92 -13.00 -3.31 2.61
C VAL A 92 -12.67 -2.90 4.05
N LEU A 93 -11.51 -2.27 4.29
CA LEU A 93 -11.16 -1.75 5.62
C LEU A 93 -12.23 -0.78 6.14
N TYR A 94 -12.58 0.22 5.33
CA TYR A 94 -13.54 1.24 5.70
C TYR A 94 -14.95 0.69 5.86
N LEU A 95 -15.32 -0.22 4.96
CA LEU A 95 -16.58 -0.95 5.03
C LEU A 95 -16.66 -1.73 6.34
N LEU A 96 -15.61 -2.45 6.74
CA LEU A 96 -15.54 -3.15 8.02
C LEU A 96 -15.66 -2.17 9.20
N LEU A 97 -14.94 -1.03 9.16
CA LEU A 97 -15.04 0.00 10.19
C LEU A 97 -16.48 0.50 10.35
N THR A 98 -17.19 0.74 9.25
CA THR A 98 -18.60 1.15 9.30
C THR A 98 -19.56 0.04 9.73
N THR A 99 -19.18 -1.22 9.52
CA THR A 99 -20.04 -2.39 9.77
C THR A 99 -19.93 -2.90 11.20
N ILE A 100 -18.79 -2.68 11.88
CA ILE A 100 -18.59 -3.07 13.29
C ILE A 100 -19.74 -2.58 14.19
N PRO A 101 -20.12 -1.29 14.20
CA PRO A 101 -21.27 -0.82 14.97
C PRO A 101 -22.59 -1.51 14.56
N SER A 102 -22.82 -1.70 13.26
CA SER A 102 -24.03 -2.37 12.75
C SER A 102 -24.14 -3.83 13.22
N ILE A 103 -23.01 -4.55 13.32
CA ILE A 103 -22.97 -5.91 13.84
C ILE A 103 -23.16 -5.89 15.36
N PHE A 104 -22.29 -5.22 16.12
CA PHE A 104 -22.27 -5.38 17.58
C PHE A 104 -23.40 -4.63 18.30
N GLN A 105 -23.84 -3.47 17.79
CA GLN A 105 -25.01 -2.78 18.34
C GLN A 105 -26.31 -3.31 17.73
N GLY A 106 -26.34 -3.61 16.43
CA GLY A 106 -27.57 -4.06 15.76
C GLY A 106 -27.90 -5.53 16.01
N VAL A 107 -26.94 -6.43 15.78
CA VAL A 107 -27.15 -7.90 15.89
C VAL A 107 -27.00 -8.37 17.33
N TYR A 108 -25.97 -7.90 18.04
CA TYR A 108 -25.65 -8.34 19.40
C TYR A 108 -26.22 -7.44 20.51
N GLN A 109 -26.88 -6.33 20.16
CA GLN A 109 -27.53 -5.41 21.10
C GLN A 109 -26.60 -4.92 22.23
N GLN A 110 -25.30 -4.79 21.93
CA GLN A 110 -24.33 -4.30 22.89
C GLN A 110 -24.38 -2.77 22.99
N PRO A 111 -24.12 -2.20 24.18
CA PRO A 111 -24.01 -0.74 24.33
C PRO A 111 -22.83 -0.21 23.52
N ALA A 112 -22.95 1.03 23.03
CA ALA A 112 -21.97 1.65 22.14
C ALA A 112 -20.53 1.63 22.69
N GLY A 113 -20.35 1.71 24.00
CA GLY A 113 -19.04 1.59 24.65
C GLY A 113 -18.39 0.22 24.40
N ILE A 114 -19.14 -0.87 24.58
CA ILE A 114 -18.64 -2.25 24.36
C ILE A 114 -18.48 -2.53 22.86
N ALA A 115 -19.44 -2.10 22.03
CA ALA A 115 -19.34 -2.22 20.59
C ALA A 115 -18.06 -1.59 20.02
N GLY A 116 -17.59 -0.49 20.63
CA GLY A 116 -16.33 0.16 20.28
C GLY A 116 -15.07 -0.64 20.62
N LEU A 117 -15.11 -1.57 21.57
CA LEU A 117 -13.95 -2.41 21.90
C LEU A 117 -13.60 -3.37 20.75
N HIS A 118 -14.57 -3.75 19.91
CA HIS A 118 -14.35 -4.66 18.79
C HIS A 118 -13.45 -4.06 17.70
N TYR A 119 -13.26 -2.74 17.65
CA TYR A 119 -12.21 -2.13 16.81
C TYR A 119 -10.79 -2.56 17.21
N ILE A 120 -10.58 -3.00 18.45
CA ILE A 120 -9.29 -3.52 18.92
C ILE A 120 -8.95 -4.82 18.19
N ALA A 121 -9.94 -5.66 17.85
CA ALA A 121 -9.72 -6.89 17.09
C ALA A 121 -9.03 -6.59 15.74
N LEU A 122 -9.50 -5.54 15.05
CA LEU A 122 -8.89 -5.08 13.80
C LEU A 122 -7.45 -4.59 14.03
N GLY A 123 -7.23 -3.81 15.09
CA GLY A 123 -5.91 -3.31 15.48
C GLY A 123 -4.92 -4.43 15.81
N ILE A 124 -5.36 -5.48 16.51
CA ILE A 124 -4.56 -6.67 16.83
C ILE A 124 -4.14 -7.39 15.55
N GLY A 125 -5.09 -7.63 14.63
CA GLY A 125 -4.81 -8.26 13.35
C GLY A 125 -3.79 -7.48 12.52
N MET A 126 -3.99 -6.16 12.40
CA MET A 126 -3.08 -5.29 11.66
C MET A 126 -1.68 -5.21 12.30
N THR A 127 -1.61 -5.02 13.61
CA THR A 127 -0.33 -4.87 14.31
C THR A 127 0.44 -6.18 14.32
N GLY A 128 -0.21 -7.29 14.68
CA GLY A 128 0.43 -8.61 14.73
C GLY A 128 0.99 -9.03 13.37
N ALA A 129 0.18 -8.92 12.31
CA ALA A 129 0.62 -9.29 10.98
C ALA A 129 1.70 -8.35 10.43
N SER A 130 1.64 -7.04 10.71
CA SER A 130 2.68 -6.07 10.33
C SER A 130 4.05 -6.46 10.91
N GLN A 131 4.10 -6.80 12.20
CA GLN A 131 5.37 -7.16 12.86
C GLN A 131 5.96 -8.47 12.32
N ILE A 132 5.10 -9.45 12.02
CA ILE A 132 5.51 -10.71 11.39
C ILE A 132 6.04 -10.43 9.98
N ASN A 133 5.35 -9.59 9.21
CA ASN A 133 5.70 -9.27 7.84
C ASN A 133 7.02 -8.53 7.73
N ALA A 134 7.26 -7.51 8.57
CA ALA A 134 8.51 -6.76 8.56
C ALA A 134 9.72 -7.69 8.67
N ARG A 135 9.66 -8.68 9.56
CA ARG A 135 10.74 -9.67 9.75
C ARG A 135 10.82 -10.70 8.64
N THR A 136 9.67 -11.12 8.12
CA THR A 136 9.57 -12.22 7.14
C THR A 136 9.92 -11.75 5.74
N MET A 137 9.43 -10.57 5.35
CA MET A 137 9.67 -9.97 4.04
C MET A 137 11.16 -9.70 3.82
N ASP A 138 11.88 -9.18 4.80
CA ASP A 138 13.32 -8.96 4.70
C ASP A 138 14.10 -10.27 4.56
N LYS A 139 13.75 -11.30 5.34
CA LYS A 139 14.37 -12.63 5.23
C LYS A 139 14.14 -13.26 3.86
N ILE A 140 12.91 -13.21 3.36
CA ILE A 140 12.53 -13.72 2.04
C ILE A 140 13.31 -12.97 0.96
N TYR A 141 13.38 -11.64 1.06
CA TYR A 141 14.10 -10.80 0.11
C TYR A 141 15.60 -11.12 0.06
N VAL A 142 16.26 -11.24 1.21
CA VAL A 142 17.69 -11.60 1.27
C VAL A 142 17.93 -13.00 0.70
N ASN A 143 17.09 -13.97 1.04
CA ASN A 143 17.22 -15.34 0.54
C ASN A 143 17.07 -15.41 -0.99
N LEU A 144 16.05 -14.75 -1.55
CA LEU A 144 15.82 -14.69 -2.99
C LEU A 144 16.92 -13.90 -3.72
N LYS A 145 17.40 -12.80 -3.13
CA LYS A 145 18.54 -12.04 -3.64
C LYS A 145 19.81 -12.90 -3.72
N ASN A 146 20.10 -13.68 -2.68
CA ASN A 146 21.26 -14.58 -2.66
C ASN A 146 21.15 -15.69 -3.71
N LYS A 147 19.94 -16.23 -3.90
CA LYS A 147 19.67 -17.23 -4.96
C LYS A 147 19.76 -16.65 -6.38
N ASN A 148 19.56 -15.35 -6.55
CA ASN A 148 19.65 -14.65 -7.84
C ASN A 148 21.03 -13.98 -8.06
N GLY A 149 22.10 -14.58 -7.54
CA GLY A 149 23.47 -14.08 -7.74
C GLY A 149 23.73 -12.69 -7.12
N GLY A 150 22.98 -12.31 -6.08
CA GLY A 150 23.13 -11.03 -5.38
C GLY A 150 22.35 -9.86 -6.00
N VAL A 151 21.63 -10.06 -7.11
CA VAL A 151 20.84 -9.01 -7.76
C VAL A 151 19.41 -9.00 -7.21
N GLY A 152 19.04 -7.93 -6.52
CA GLY A 152 17.68 -7.74 -5.98
C GLY A 152 16.67 -7.39 -7.07
N LYS A 153 15.50 -8.02 -7.03
CA LYS A 153 14.36 -7.78 -7.91
C LYS A 153 13.14 -7.36 -7.07
N PRO A 154 12.37 -6.32 -7.45
CA PRO A 154 11.15 -5.92 -6.75
C PRO A 154 10.16 -7.08 -6.57
N GLU A 155 10.13 -8.01 -7.54
CA GLU A 155 9.28 -9.19 -7.57
C GLU A 155 9.53 -10.14 -6.39
N PHE A 156 10.70 -10.08 -5.73
CA PHE A 156 11.02 -10.87 -4.54
C PHE A 156 10.21 -10.49 -3.30
N ARG A 157 9.47 -9.37 -3.33
CA ARG A 157 8.53 -9.00 -2.27
C ARG A 157 7.13 -9.59 -2.45
N LEU A 158 6.77 -10.03 -3.66
CA LEU A 158 5.45 -10.60 -3.98
C LEU A 158 5.10 -11.88 -3.20
N PRO A 159 6.06 -12.76 -2.81
CA PRO A 159 5.75 -13.95 -2.03
C PRO A 159 5.07 -13.64 -0.68
N ALA A 160 5.40 -12.50 -0.06
CA ALA A 160 4.78 -12.06 1.19
C ALA A 160 3.32 -11.59 1.02
N MET A 161 2.89 -11.34 -0.22
CA MET A 161 1.53 -10.92 -0.54
C MET A 161 0.53 -12.09 -0.59
N PHE A 162 0.99 -13.32 -0.91
CA PHE A 162 0.11 -14.49 -1.02
C PHE A 162 -0.68 -14.79 0.27
N PRO A 163 -0.05 -14.84 1.47
CA PRO A 163 -0.81 -15.01 2.71
C PRO A 163 -1.87 -13.94 2.89
N GLY A 164 -1.58 -12.68 2.52
CA GLY A 164 -2.52 -11.57 2.59
C GLY A 164 -3.76 -11.79 1.70
N THR A 165 -3.55 -12.26 0.47
CA THR A 165 -4.63 -12.52 -0.50
C THR A 165 -5.55 -13.67 -0.11
N VAL A 166 -5.07 -14.62 0.71
CA VAL A 166 -5.85 -15.77 1.19
C VAL A 166 -6.52 -15.47 2.52
N LEU A 167 -5.84 -14.78 3.43
CA LEU A 167 -6.41 -14.42 4.74
C LEU A 167 -7.59 -13.47 4.60
N LEU A 168 -7.52 -12.48 3.69
CA LEU A 168 -8.61 -11.52 3.51
C LEU A 168 -9.99 -12.18 3.25
N PRO A 169 -10.16 -13.03 2.20
CA PRO A 169 -11.46 -13.65 1.93
C PRO A 169 -11.88 -14.61 3.04
N ILE A 170 -10.95 -15.34 3.66
CA ILE A 170 -11.27 -16.20 4.81
C ILE A 170 -11.83 -15.38 5.96
N GLY A 171 -11.19 -14.25 6.28
CA GLY A 171 -11.65 -13.33 7.31
C GLY A 171 -13.04 -12.78 7.01
N CYS A 172 -13.28 -12.32 5.78
CA CYS A 172 -14.60 -11.83 5.35
C CYS A 172 -15.68 -12.91 5.52
N LEU A 173 -15.41 -14.15 5.06
CA LEU A 173 -16.37 -15.25 5.19
C LEU A 173 -16.66 -15.58 6.67
N ILE A 174 -15.63 -15.61 7.52
CA ILE A 174 -15.82 -15.84 8.95
C ILE A 174 -16.66 -14.73 9.56
N THR A 175 -16.32 -13.46 9.35
CA THR A 175 -17.06 -12.32 9.91
C THR A 175 -18.52 -12.34 9.45
N GLY A 176 -18.79 -12.38 8.15
CA GLY A 176 -20.15 -12.27 7.63
C GLY A 176 -21.07 -13.40 8.05
N TRP A 177 -20.62 -14.65 7.95
CA TRP A 177 -21.45 -15.81 8.29
C TRP A 177 -21.64 -15.97 9.80
N THR A 178 -20.62 -15.69 10.61
CA THR A 178 -20.76 -15.77 12.07
C THR A 178 -21.67 -14.66 12.59
N SER A 179 -21.60 -13.45 12.01
CA SER A 179 -22.54 -12.37 12.33
C SER A 179 -23.96 -12.68 11.88
N GLN A 180 -24.17 -13.29 10.70
CA GLN A 180 -25.52 -13.64 10.23
C GLN A 180 -26.13 -14.82 11.01
N ALA A 181 -25.33 -15.77 11.46
CA ALA A 181 -25.79 -16.90 12.26
C ALA A 181 -25.93 -16.56 13.76
N HIS A 182 -25.72 -15.29 14.16
CA HIS A 182 -25.78 -14.85 15.56
C HIS A 182 -24.90 -15.70 16.50
N VAL A 183 -23.74 -16.17 16.00
CA VAL A 183 -22.79 -16.96 16.80
C VAL A 183 -22.20 -16.10 17.91
N HIS A 184 -21.63 -16.67 18.97
CA HIS A 184 -20.95 -15.92 20.03
C HIS A 184 -20.03 -14.81 19.46
N TRP A 185 -20.11 -13.60 20.04
CA TRP A 185 -19.48 -12.35 19.55
C TRP A 185 -17.99 -12.45 19.24
N ILE A 186 -17.29 -13.42 19.83
CA ILE A 186 -15.86 -13.68 19.60
C ILE A 186 -15.58 -14.23 18.20
N ALA A 187 -16.55 -14.90 17.57
CA ALA A 187 -16.37 -15.50 16.26
C ALA A 187 -16.26 -14.43 15.14
N PRO A 188 -17.14 -13.40 15.10
CA PRO A 188 -16.93 -12.23 14.23
C PRO A 188 -15.59 -11.52 14.47
N ASP A 189 -15.17 -11.39 15.74
CA ASP A 189 -13.89 -10.76 16.09
C ASP A 189 -12.69 -11.52 15.53
N ILE A 190 -12.69 -12.85 15.59
CA ILE A 190 -11.64 -13.68 14.97
C ILE A 190 -11.58 -13.41 13.46
N GLY A 191 -12.73 -13.31 12.80
CA GLY A 191 -12.80 -12.92 11.39
C GLY A 191 -12.21 -11.53 11.14
N ILE A 192 -12.56 -10.54 11.97
CA ILE A 192 -12.04 -9.16 11.89
C ILE A 192 -10.52 -9.11 12.06
N VAL A 193 -9.95 -9.89 12.99
CA VAL A 193 -8.49 -10.03 13.15
C VAL A 193 -7.85 -10.56 11.86
N ILE A 194 -8.44 -11.60 11.27
CA ILE A 194 -7.94 -12.23 10.04
C ILE A 194 -8.04 -11.27 8.84
N VAL A 195 -9.14 -10.51 8.72
CA VAL A 195 -9.29 -9.45 7.70
C VAL A 195 -8.20 -8.39 7.88
N GLY A 196 -8.02 -7.88 9.10
CA GLY A 196 -6.98 -6.90 9.41
C GLY A 196 -5.58 -7.37 9.04
N ALA A 197 -5.27 -8.64 9.33
CA ALA A 197 -4.02 -9.28 8.93
C ALA A 197 -3.87 -9.35 7.40
N GLY A 198 -4.91 -9.79 6.68
CA GLY A 198 -4.89 -9.88 5.21
C GLY A 198 -4.66 -8.53 4.52
N ILE A 199 -5.32 -7.49 5.03
CA ILE A 199 -5.21 -6.11 4.53
C ILE A 199 -3.79 -5.60 4.73
N ILE A 200 -3.25 -5.64 5.95
CA ILE A 200 -1.96 -5.01 6.24
C ILE A 200 -0.79 -5.69 5.50
N LEU A 201 -0.83 -7.03 5.39
CA LEU A 201 0.19 -7.81 4.66
C LEU A 201 0.23 -7.38 3.20
N SER A 202 -0.95 -7.34 2.57
CA SER A 202 -1.07 -6.92 1.17
C SER A 202 -0.65 -5.45 1.00
N PHE A 203 -1.07 -4.56 1.90
CA PHE A 203 -0.71 -3.13 1.89
C PHE A 203 0.81 -2.90 1.89
N GLN A 204 1.52 -3.52 2.82
CA GLN A 204 2.97 -3.37 2.96
C GLN A 204 3.71 -3.92 1.74
N CYS A 205 3.28 -5.06 1.20
CA CYS A 205 3.86 -5.64 0.00
C CYS A 205 3.68 -4.72 -1.21
N ILE A 206 2.49 -4.16 -1.42
CA ILE A 206 2.20 -3.26 -2.54
C ILE A 206 3.03 -1.98 -2.42
N GLN A 207 3.04 -1.33 -1.25
CA GLN A 207 3.79 -0.10 -1.04
C GLN A 207 5.28 -0.28 -1.32
N THR A 208 5.88 -1.35 -0.77
CA THR A 208 7.30 -1.62 -0.95
C THR A 208 7.65 -2.03 -2.38
N TYR A 209 6.77 -2.79 -3.05
CA TYR A 209 6.94 -3.12 -4.46
C TYR A 209 6.89 -1.87 -5.35
N VAL A 210 5.97 -0.93 -5.09
CA VAL A 210 5.86 0.33 -5.85
C VAL A 210 7.12 1.18 -5.67
N VAL A 211 7.64 1.28 -4.45
CA VAL A 211 8.90 2.01 -4.16
C VAL A 211 10.08 1.39 -4.90
N ASP A 212 10.22 0.07 -4.84
CA ASP A 212 11.33 -0.65 -5.50
C ASP A 212 11.22 -0.64 -7.02
N THR A 213 9.99 -0.63 -7.56
CA THR A 213 9.76 -0.58 -9.01
C THR A 213 10.06 0.82 -9.55
N PHE A 214 9.54 1.86 -8.90
CA PHE A 214 9.63 3.24 -9.37
C PHE A 214 10.66 4.05 -8.57
N THR A 215 11.88 3.55 -8.36
CA THR A 215 12.87 4.19 -7.48
C THR A 215 13.08 5.70 -7.73
N LEU A 216 13.07 6.14 -8.99
CA LEU A 216 13.23 7.55 -9.35
C LEU A 216 11.96 8.39 -9.12
N HIS A 217 10.78 7.78 -9.19
CA HIS A 217 9.47 8.44 -9.12
C HIS A 217 8.57 7.84 -8.04
N ALA A 218 9.18 7.30 -6.99
CA ALA A 218 8.49 6.50 -5.97
C ALA A 218 7.41 7.33 -5.27
N ALA A 219 7.72 8.58 -4.93
CA ALA A 219 6.77 9.50 -4.31
C ALA A 219 5.54 9.74 -5.20
N SER A 220 5.72 9.98 -6.50
CA SER A 220 4.60 10.19 -7.43
C SER A 220 3.78 8.91 -7.66
N ALA A 221 4.43 7.76 -7.72
CA ALA A 221 3.76 6.46 -7.86
C ALA A 221 2.94 6.11 -6.61
N LEU A 222 3.51 6.33 -5.41
CA LEU A 222 2.79 6.19 -4.14
C LEU A 222 1.61 7.16 -4.05
N ALA A 223 1.78 8.41 -4.49
CA ALA A 223 0.69 9.38 -4.52
C ALA A 223 -0.45 8.93 -5.45
N ALA A 224 -0.13 8.36 -6.61
CA ALA A 224 -1.13 7.83 -7.54
C ALA A 224 -1.97 6.72 -6.90
N VAL A 225 -1.30 5.74 -6.29
CA VAL A 225 -1.95 4.64 -5.57
C VAL A 225 -2.74 5.15 -4.36
N ALA A 226 -2.20 6.12 -3.62
CA ALA A 226 -2.88 6.74 -2.49
C ALA A 226 -4.15 7.50 -2.90
N CYS A 227 -4.17 8.12 -4.08
CA CYS A 227 -5.36 8.80 -4.60
C CYS A 227 -6.51 7.82 -4.84
N LEU A 228 -6.26 6.71 -5.56
CA LEU A 228 -7.26 5.65 -5.77
C LEU A 228 -7.74 5.04 -4.46
N ARG A 229 -6.80 4.80 -3.55
CA ARG A 229 -7.10 4.34 -2.20
C ARG A 229 -8.07 5.27 -1.48
N SER A 230 -7.82 6.58 -1.50
CA SER A 230 -8.69 7.56 -0.87
C SER A 230 -10.07 7.63 -1.53
N LEU A 231 -10.15 7.50 -2.86
CA LEU A 231 -11.44 7.44 -3.58
C LEU A 231 -12.25 6.21 -3.17
N ALA A 232 -11.63 5.05 -3.01
CA ALA A 232 -12.32 3.85 -2.51
C ALA A 232 -12.73 3.96 -1.03
N GLY A 233 -11.87 4.55 -0.19
CA GLY A 233 -12.20 4.83 1.21
C GLY A 233 -13.36 5.82 1.37
N PHE A 234 -13.56 6.72 0.40
CA PHE A 234 -14.75 7.56 0.31
C PHE A 234 -15.96 6.79 -0.21
N GLY A 235 -15.82 6.06 -1.33
CA GLY A 235 -16.94 5.42 -2.01
C GLY A 235 -17.56 4.23 -1.28
N PHE A 236 -16.75 3.36 -0.67
CA PHE A 236 -17.22 2.12 -0.04
C PHE A 236 -18.19 2.35 1.14
N PRO A 237 -17.89 3.26 2.08
CA PRO A 237 -18.82 3.61 3.15
C PRO A 237 -20.18 4.13 2.68
N LEU A 238 -20.25 4.80 1.51
CA LEU A 238 -21.51 5.38 1.03
C LEU A 238 -22.54 4.30 0.66
N PHE A 239 -22.09 3.18 0.07
CA PHE A 239 -22.99 2.10 -0.32
C PHE A 239 -23.05 0.95 0.70
N ALA A 240 -22.14 0.89 1.67
CA ALA A 240 -22.08 -0.20 2.65
C ALA A 240 -23.41 -0.43 3.40
N PRO A 241 -24.10 0.60 3.96
CA PRO A 241 -25.38 0.38 4.64
C PRO A 241 -26.46 -0.17 3.70
N ALA A 242 -26.56 0.38 2.48
CA ALA A 242 -27.53 -0.08 1.49
C ALA A 242 -27.27 -1.52 1.05
N MET A 243 -26.00 -1.88 0.86
CA MET A 243 -25.57 -3.23 0.52
C MET A 243 -25.94 -4.22 1.62
N TYR A 244 -25.59 -3.95 2.88
CA TYR A 244 -25.89 -4.85 3.99
C TYR A 244 -27.38 -4.94 4.30
N ASN A 245 -28.14 -3.87 4.12
CA ASN A 245 -29.60 -3.92 4.28
C ASN A 245 -30.28 -4.80 3.21
N ALA A 246 -29.75 -4.83 1.98
CA ALA A 246 -30.32 -5.63 0.89
C ALA A 246 -29.85 -7.10 0.90
N LEU A 247 -28.57 -7.34 1.24
CA LEU A 247 -27.93 -8.66 1.12
C LEU A 247 -27.80 -9.40 2.45
N GLY A 248 -27.77 -8.68 3.57
CA GLY A 248 -27.35 -9.21 4.87
C GLY A 248 -25.83 -9.38 4.96
N PHE A 249 -25.34 -9.65 6.18
CA PHE A 249 -23.90 -9.74 6.47
C PHE A 249 -23.21 -10.92 5.77
N GLY A 250 -23.81 -12.11 5.76
CA GLY A 250 -23.17 -13.30 5.18
C GLY A 250 -23.04 -13.22 3.67
N LYS A 251 -24.10 -12.89 2.93
CA LYS A 251 -24.02 -12.72 1.47
C LYS A 251 -23.16 -11.51 1.09
N GLY A 252 -23.28 -10.39 1.81
CA GLY A 252 -22.46 -9.21 1.60
C GLY A 252 -20.97 -9.52 1.69
N ASP A 253 -20.53 -10.14 2.78
CA ASP A 253 -19.11 -10.48 2.96
C ASP A 253 -18.65 -11.62 2.06
N THR A 254 -19.54 -12.51 1.63
CA THR A 254 -19.21 -13.54 0.62
C THR A 254 -18.92 -12.90 -0.74
N ILE A 255 -19.66 -11.86 -1.13
CA ILE A 255 -19.38 -11.10 -2.35
C ILE A 255 -18.04 -10.38 -2.22
N LEU A 256 -17.77 -9.76 -1.07
CA LEU A 256 -16.46 -9.15 -0.81
C LEU A 256 -15.33 -10.19 -0.84
N ALA A 257 -15.53 -11.38 -0.28
CA ALA A 257 -14.55 -12.45 -0.36
C ALA A 257 -14.32 -12.90 -1.82
N ALA A 258 -15.38 -13.04 -2.61
CA ALA A 258 -15.28 -13.41 -4.03
C ALA A 258 -14.52 -12.36 -4.85
N VAL A 259 -14.84 -11.07 -4.66
CA VAL A 259 -14.12 -9.97 -5.32
C VAL A 259 -12.67 -9.90 -4.86
N ALA A 260 -12.40 -10.15 -3.57
CA ALA A 260 -11.04 -10.23 -3.04
C ALA A 260 -10.23 -11.34 -3.70
N ILE A 261 -10.83 -12.50 -3.98
CA ILE A 261 -10.17 -13.61 -4.68
C ILE A 261 -9.93 -13.24 -6.15
N ILE A 262 -10.94 -12.70 -6.83
CA ILE A 262 -10.85 -12.34 -8.25
C ILE A 262 -9.79 -11.27 -8.50
N ILE A 263 -9.67 -10.26 -7.63
CA ILE A 263 -8.68 -9.19 -7.79
C ILE A 263 -7.35 -9.60 -7.16
N GLY A 264 -7.38 -10.23 -6.00
CA GLY A 264 -6.23 -10.51 -5.16
C GLY A 264 -5.40 -11.71 -5.61
N CYS A 265 -5.99 -12.82 -6.07
CA CYS A 265 -5.21 -13.99 -6.49
C CYS A 265 -4.44 -13.77 -7.81
N PRO A 266 -5.02 -13.13 -8.84
CA PRO A 266 -4.28 -12.88 -10.09
C PRO A 266 -3.17 -11.85 -9.94
N ALA A 267 -3.29 -10.87 -9.04
CA ALA A 267 -2.35 -9.76 -8.95
C ALA A 267 -0.89 -10.21 -8.64
N PRO A 268 -0.61 -11.01 -7.59
CA PRO A 268 0.72 -11.56 -7.34
C PRO A 268 1.22 -12.46 -8.47
N TRP A 269 0.34 -13.26 -9.07
CA TRP A 269 0.71 -14.21 -10.13
C TRP A 269 1.12 -13.50 -11.42
N ILE A 270 0.33 -12.51 -11.85
CA ILE A 270 0.62 -11.67 -13.02
C ILE A 270 1.94 -10.91 -12.80
N LEU A 271 2.15 -10.34 -11.62
CA LEU A 271 3.37 -9.60 -11.33
C LEU A 271 4.60 -10.51 -11.19
N TRP A 272 4.44 -11.73 -10.68
CA TRP A 272 5.55 -12.68 -10.59
C TRP A 272 6.01 -13.16 -11.97
N HIS A 273 5.08 -13.45 -12.88
CA HIS A 273 5.42 -14.03 -14.18
C HIS A 273 5.68 -12.96 -15.27
N TYR A 274 4.92 -11.86 -15.25
CA TYR A 274 4.97 -10.81 -16.27
C TYR A 274 5.59 -9.50 -15.76
N GLY A 275 5.87 -9.34 -14.46
CA GLY A 275 6.40 -8.10 -13.88
C GLY A 275 7.66 -7.60 -14.59
N GLU A 276 8.60 -8.50 -14.90
CA GLU A 276 9.83 -8.11 -15.60
C GLU A 276 9.58 -7.64 -17.04
N ARG A 277 8.63 -8.26 -17.75
CA ARG A 277 8.26 -7.88 -19.13
C ARG A 277 7.51 -6.55 -19.14
N ILE A 278 6.59 -6.36 -18.20
CA ILE A 278 5.79 -5.14 -18.06
C ILE A 278 6.70 -3.97 -17.64
N ARG A 279 7.65 -4.20 -16.72
CA ARG A 279 8.66 -3.21 -16.31
C ARG A 279 9.59 -2.82 -17.46
N LYS A 280 10.05 -3.79 -18.27
CA LYS A 280 10.89 -3.50 -19.45
C LYS A 280 10.15 -2.73 -20.55
N SER A 281 8.82 -2.85 -20.61
CA SER A 281 7.97 -2.10 -21.55
C SER A 281 7.64 -0.68 -21.08
N SER A 282 7.83 -0.38 -19.80
CA SER A 282 7.51 0.93 -19.22
C SER A 282 8.57 1.97 -19.56
N ARG A 283 8.12 3.13 -20.04
CA ARG A 283 8.98 4.27 -20.40
C ARG A 283 9.59 4.96 -19.16
N TYR A 284 9.00 4.75 -17.98
CA TYR A 284 9.37 5.41 -16.71
C TYR A 284 10.25 4.56 -15.80
N THR A 285 10.43 3.27 -16.09
CA THR A 285 11.40 2.39 -15.38
C THR A 285 12.68 2.12 -16.17
N ARG A 286 12.81 2.69 -17.37
CA ARG A 286 14.06 2.65 -18.14
C ARG A 286 15.11 3.54 -17.46
N ARG A 287 16.19 2.90 -17.01
CA ARG A 287 17.38 3.52 -16.40
C ARG A 287 17.92 4.67 -17.23
#